data_AF-A0A8H5G8L3-F1
#
_entry.id   AF-A0A8H5G8L3-F1
#
_cell.length_a   1.000
_cell.length_b   1.000
_cell.length_c   1.000
_cell.angle_alpha   90.00
_cell.angle_beta   90.00
_cell.angle_gamma   90.00
#
_symmetry.space_group_name_H-M   'P 1'
#
loop_
_entity.id
_entity.type
_entity.pdbx_description
1 polymer ?
#
loop_
_entity_poly.entity_id
_entity_poly.type
_entity_poly.pdbx_seq_one_letter_code
_entity_poly.pdbx_strand_id
1 'polypeptide(L)'
;MLPPENAPGKTSALPVPATPRQVLAEVIYINLSAYLSLIDSKVFKVAARKLSGTNDVVDLCAVLRQCRSQVETSVVEELRALPQGKGLVPCVQRLLHNAKLNVKKRFAAKDRIIETELYLSWLEELDFAVTGIENLLNAKIPGTRQRLKGLGYVTFGILYHIIDGFISDVDHHHDGWSSRGAEEHPIYPVTMTLVEEAKDPSTDSRAEKAVRLAEQALQRYDQVMEVALRRLKAESRRTLKSARMIAYKERALARACCLLCEQTGFCEDKGGTGYSILQSTRRLMRQWKAEHGITDNDDYDTQDDC
;
A
#
# COMPACT_ATOMS: atom_id res chain seq x y z
N MET A 1 -33.92 72.67 58.08
CA MET A 1 -33.39 72.17 56.80
C MET A 1 -32.97 70.73 57.01
N LEU A 2 -33.71 69.78 56.43
CA LEU A 2 -33.43 68.35 56.52
C LEU A 2 -32.31 67.97 55.53
N PRO A 3 -31.32 67.14 55.93
CA PRO A 3 -30.39 66.52 55.01
C PRO A 3 -30.93 65.19 54.45
N PRO A 4 -30.46 64.72 53.27
CA PRO A 4 -31.01 63.56 52.58
C PRO A 4 -30.45 62.21 53.08
N GLU A 5 -31.27 61.19 52.85
CA GLU A 5 -31.15 59.79 53.24
C GLU A 5 -29.96 59.05 52.56
N ASN A 6 -29.29 58.22 53.37
CA ASN A 6 -28.27 57.26 52.92
C ASN A 6 -28.93 55.90 52.58
N ALA A 7 -28.60 55.35 51.42
CA ALA A 7 -28.99 53.99 50.99
C ALA A 7 -28.22 52.89 51.75
N PRO A 8 -28.83 51.73 52.04
CA PRO A 8 -28.21 50.66 52.81
C PRO A 8 -27.25 49.80 51.96
N GLY A 9 -26.10 49.47 52.56
CA GLY A 9 -25.04 48.66 51.98
C GLY A 9 -25.46 47.22 51.68
N LYS A 10 -25.03 46.73 50.52
CA LYS A 10 -25.08 45.31 50.15
C LYS A 10 -24.09 44.52 51.01
N THR A 11 -24.60 43.68 51.90
CA THR A 11 -23.83 42.66 52.61
C THR A 11 -23.38 41.58 51.63
N SER A 12 -22.07 41.49 51.40
CA SER A 12 -21.43 40.37 50.73
C SER A 12 -21.51 39.14 51.63
N ALA A 13 -22.32 38.15 51.23
CA ALA A 13 -22.33 36.84 51.86
C ALA A 13 -21.04 36.09 51.45
N LEU A 14 -20.26 35.68 52.45
CA LEU A 14 -19.08 34.83 52.26
C LEU A 14 -19.50 33.47 51.68
N PRO A 15 -18.73 32.91 50.72
CA PRO A 15 -19.05 31.63 50.12
C PRO A 15 -18.92 30.50 51.15
N VAL A 16 -19.98 29.70 51.28
CA VAL A 16 -20.00 28.50 52.12
C VAL A 16 -18.98 27.50 51.56
N PRO A 17 -18.06 26.94 52.38
CA PRO A 17 -17.07 26.00 51.91
C PRO A 17 -17.74 24.72 51.39
N ALA A 18 -17.41 24.35 50.15
CA ALA A 18 -17.93 23.15 49.51
C ALA A 18 -17.61 21.91 50.35
N THR A 19 -18.63 21.10 50.60
CA THR A 19 -18.47 19.86 51.37
C THR A 19 -17.59 18.87 50.60
N PRO A 20 -16.82 17.99 51.27
CA PRO A 20 -15.96 17.01 50.60
C PRO A 20 -16.69 16.14 49.56
N ARG A 21 -17.99 15.93 49.73
CA ARG A 21 -18.85 15.22 48.76
C ARG A 21 -19.14 16.03 47.49
N GLN A 22 -19.24 17.36 47.58
CA GLN A 22 -19.41 18.22 46.40
C GLN A 22 -18.13 18.29 45.58
N VAL A 23 -16.97 18.37 46.24
CA VAL A 23 -15.66 18.36 45.54
C VAL A 23 -15.43 17.04 44.81
N LEU A 24 -15.79 15.90 45.42
CA LEU A 24 -15.70 14.59 44.76
C LEU A 24 -16.66 14.45 43.57
N ALA A 25 -17.88 15.00 43.68
CA ALA A 25 -18.83 15.00 42.57
C ALA A 25 -18.35 15.88 41.39
N GLU A 26 -17.77 17.04 41.65
CA GLU A 26 -17.20 17.91 40.60
C GLU A 26 -15.99 17.27 39.92
N VAL A 27 -15.09 16.62 40.67
CA VAL A 27 -13.92 15.93 40.10
C VAL A 27 -14.33 14.73 39.23
N ILE A 28 -15.37 13.99 39.64
CA ILE A 28 -15.92 12.89 38.84
C ILE A 28 -16.59 13.44 37.58
N TYR A 29 -17.35 14.53 37.69
CA TYR A 29 -18.04 15.15 36.55
C TYR A 29 -17.06 15.73 35.52
N ILE A 30 -16.00 16.41 35.96
CA ILE A 30 -14.97 16.97 35.06
C ILE A 30 -14.21 15.85 34.34
N ASN A 31 -13.84 14.78 35.05
CA ASN A 31 -13.15 13.65 34.42
C ASN A 31 -14.06 12.87 33.47
N LEU A 32 -15.33 12.65 33.80
CA LEU A 32 -16.29 12.03 32.87
C LEU A 32 -16.57 12.92 31.66
N SER A 33 -16.70 14.24 31.84
CA SER A 33 -16.89 15.20 30.75
C SER A 33 -15.69 15.22 29.81
N ALA A 34 -14.47 15.24 30.34
CA ALA A 34 -13.24 15.15 29.55
C ALA A 34 -13.13 13.80 28.81
N TYR A 35 -13.42 12.68 29.49
CA TYR A 35 -13.38 11.35 28.89
C TYR A 35 -14.44 11.16 27.81
N LEU A 36 -15.66 11.66 28.03
CA LEU A 36 -16.74 11.66 27.05
C LEU A 36 -16.43 12.58 25.86
N SER A 37 -15.80 13.74 26.07
CA SER A 37 -15.37 14.63 24.96
C SER A 37 -14.27 14.01 24.08
N LEU A 38 -13.39 13.19 24.66
CA LEU A 38 -12.35 12.44 23.95
C LEU A 38 -12.90 11.25 23.16
N ILE A 39 -13.95 10.60 23.67
CA ILE A 39 -14.67 9.53 22.98
C ILE A 39 -15.53 10.12 21.86
N ASP A 40 -16.25 11.22 22.11
CA ASP A 40 -17.06 11.91 21.10
C ASP A 40 -16.22 12.57 20.01
N SER A 41 -14.98 13.01 20.24
CA SER A 41 -14.20 13.56 19.11
C SER A 41 -13.67 12.49 18.15
N LYS A 42 -13.30 11.30 18.64
CA LYS A 42 -12.65 10.25 17.82
C LYS A 42 -13.65 9.26 17.26
N VAL A 43 -14.60 8.80 18.07
CA VAL A 43 -15.64 7.86 17.63
C VAL A 43 -16.59 8.56 16.68
N PHE A 44 -16.90 9.84 16.89
CA PHE A 44 -17.80 10.60 16.03
C PHE A 44 -17.12 11.04 14.72
N LYS A 45 -15.79 11.23 14.66
CA LYS A 45 -15.08 11.42 13.37
C LYS A 45 -15.04 10.13 12.54
N VAL A 46 -14.86 8.97 13.18
CA VAL A 46 -14.89 7.67 12.52
C VAL A 46 -16.32 7.28 12.12
N ALA A 47 -17.32 7.58 12.95
CA ALA A 47 -18.74 7.33 12.67
C ALA A 47 -19.32 8.36 11.67
N ALA A 48 -18.91 9.63 11.71
CA ALA A 48 -19.31 10.65 10.74
C ALA A 48 -18.71 10.37 9.36
N ARG A 49 -17.47 9.85 9.25
CA ARG A 49 -16.95 9.31 7.98
C ARG A 49 -17.75 8.09 7.48
N LYS A 50 -18.40 7.35 8.40
CA LYS A 50 -19.28 6.22 8.07
C LYS A 50 -20.72 6.63 7.71
N LEU A 51 -21.12 7.85 8.07
CA LEU A 51 -22.48 8.39 7.89
C LEU A 51 -22.56 9.49 6.83
N SER A 52 -21.44 10.13 6.45
CA SER A 52 -21.36 10.93 5.22
C SER A 52 -21.22 9.96 4.05
N GLY A 53 -22.31 9.72 3.32
CA GLY A 53 -22.35 8.92 2.09
C GLY A 53 -21.56 9.52 0.92
N THR A 54 -20.42 10.17 1.17
CA THR A 54 -19.34 10.32 0.21
C THR A 54 -18.48 9.08 0.34
N ASN A 55 -18.33 8.32 -0.76
CA ASN A 55 -17.25 7.36 -0.92
C ASN A 55 -15.92 8.16 -0.89
N ASP A 56 -15.48 8.59 0.29
CA ASP A 56 -14.13 9.11 0.51
C ASP A 56 -13.21 7.90 0.44
N VAL A 57 -12.96 7.52 -0.80
CA VAL A 57 -12.07 6.43 -1.14
C VAL A 57 -10.70 6.80 -0.59
N VAL A 58 -10.24 6.04 0.41
CA VAL A 58 -8.93 6.24 1.05
C VAL A 58 -7.87 6.41 -0.04
N ASP A 59 -7.17 7.55 -0.01
CA ASP A 59 -6.08 7.84 -0.92
C ASP A 59 -4.84 7.04 -0.50
N LEU A 60 -4.75 5.82 -1.05
CA LEU A 60 -3.63 4.91 -0.81
C LEU A 60 -2.27 5.57 -1.12
N CYS A 61 -2.19 6.46 -2.11
CA CYS A 61 -0.96 7.14 -2.46
C CYS A 61 -0.50 8.08 -1.33
N ALA A 62 -1.41 8.92 -0.84
CA ALA A 62 -1.13 9.83 0.28
C ALA A 62 -0.74 9.06 1.56
N VAL A 63 -1.48 8.01 1.89
CA VAL A 63 -1.24 7.15 3.06
C VAL A 63 0.14 6.50 3.01
N LEU A 64 0.52 5.91 1.87
CA LEU A 64 1.83 5.26 1.71
C LEU A 64 2.98 6.27 1.70
N ARG A 65 2.78 7.47 1.15
CA ARG A 65 3.75 8.56 1.24
C ARG A 65 3.96 9.02 2.68
N GLN A 66 2.89 9.11 3.47
CA GLN A 66 3.01 9.43 4.89
C GLN A 66 3.81 8.34 5.62
N CYS A 67 3.52 7.05 5.36
CA CYS A 67 4.25 5.93 5.95
C CYS A 67 5.74 5.90 5.61
N ARG A 68 6.11 6.37 4.40
CA ARG A 68 7.52 6.52 4.00
C ARG A 68 8.26 7.50 4.92
N SER A 69 7.61 8.59 5.32
CA SER A 69 8.21 9.61 6.19
C SER A 69 8.13 9.21 7.67
N GLN A 70 6.94 8.81 8.13
CA GLN A 70 6.67 8.50 9.52
C GLN A 70 5.44 7.59 9.65
N VAL A 71 5.56 6.54 10.46
CA VAL A 71 4.44 5.64 10.77
C VAL A 71 3.73 6.12 12.03
N GLU A 72 2.56 6.73 11.85
CA GLU A 72 1.68 7.17 12.93
C GLU A 72 0.51 6.21 13.14
N THR A 73 -0.02 6.16 14.37
CA THR A 73 -1.15 5.30 14.72
C THR A 73 -2.39 5.58 13.87
N SER A 74 -2.67 6.85 13.55
CA SER A 74 -3.78 7.27 12.68
C SER A 74 -3.71 6.60 11.30
N VAL A 75 -2.53 6.64 10.67
CA VAL A 75 -2.28 6.08 9.34
C VAL A 75 -2.41 4.56 9.34
N VAL A 76 -1.97 3.93 10.43
CA VAL A 76 -2.12 2.47 10.63
C VAL A 76 -3.58 2.07 10.68
N GLU A 77 -4.43 2.84 11.37
CA GLU A 77 -5.88 2.57 11.41
C GLU A 77 -6.54 2.82 10.04
N GLU A 78 -6.11 3.84 9.29
CA GLU A 78 -6.60 4.08 7.92
C GLU A 78 -6.25 2.92 6.98
N LEU A 79 -5.03 2.37 7.07
CA LEU A 79 -4.63 1.19 6.30
C LEU A 79 -5.40 -0.06 6.70
N ARG A 80 -5.68 -0.27 7.99
CA ARG A 80 -6.50 -1.40 8.44
C ARG A 80 -7.95 -1.31 7.98
N ALA A 81 -8.44 -0.08 7.79
CA ALA A 81 -9.77 0.18 7.28
C ALA A 81 -9.88 0.02 5.75
N LEU A 82 -8.76 -0.20 5.04
CA LEU A 82 -8.82 -0.47 3.60
C LEU A 82 -9.62 -1.75 3.32
N PRO A 83 -10.34 -1.78 2.19
CA PRO A 83 -10.99 -3.00 1.74
C PRO A 83 -9.95 -4.11 1.53
N GLN A 84 -10.36 -5.34 1.84
CA GLN A 84 -9.54 -6.55 1.62
C GLN A 84 -9.96 -7.23 0.31
N GLY A 85 -9.14 -8.19 -0.14
CA GLY A 85 -9.42 -8.98 -1.33
C GLY A 85 -9.66 -8.14 -2.58
N LYS A 86 -10.73 -8.43 -3.31
CA LYS A 86 -11.09 -7.75 -4.58
C LYS A 86 -11.32 -6.25 -4.41
N GLY A 87 -11.77 -5.80 -3.24
CA GLY A 87 -11.98 -4.37 -2.99
C GLY A 87 -10.70 -3.55 -2.90
N LEU A 88 -9.55 -4.19 -2.66
CA LEU A 88 -8.23 -3.53 -2.65
C LEU A 88 -7.75 -3.19 -4.08
N VAL A 89 -8.17 -3.97 -5.08
CA VAL A 89 -7.68 -3.87 -6.46
C VAL A 89 -7.88 -2.46 -7.05
N PRO A 90 -9.07 -1.82 -6.97
CA PRO A 90 -9.24 -0.45 -7.48
C PRO A 90 -8.34 0.58 -6.80
N CYS A 91 -7.96 0.36 -5.53
CA CYS A 91 -7.07 1.26 -4.80
C CYS A 91 -5.63 1.20 -5.34
N VAL A 92 -5.16 -0.01 -5.60
CA VAL A 92 -3.83 -0.23 -6.19
C VAL A 92 -3.80 0.19 -7.67
N GLN A 93 -4.88 -0.04 -8.42
CA GLN A 93 -4.96 0.40 -9.82
C GLN A 93 -4.87 1.93 -9.97
N ARG A 94 -5.49 2.70 -9.07
CA ARG A 94 -5.30 4.17 -9.03
C ARG A 94 -3.85 4.56 -8.70
N LEU A 95 -3.19 3.83 -7.80
CA LEU A 95 -1.78 4.05 -7.47
C LEU A 95 -0.89 3.84 -8.71
N LEU A 96 -1.08 2.73 -9.44
CA LEU A 96 -0.36 2.42 -10.68
C LEU A 96 -0.63 3.46 -11.77
N HIS A 97 -1.90 3.83 -11.97
CA HIS A 97 -2.28 4.85 -12.94
C HIS A 97 -1.59 6.19 -12.65
N ASN A 98 -1.58 6.64 -11.40
CA ASN A 98 -0.89 7.86 -11.01
C ASN A 98 0.63 7.78 -11.24
N ALA A 99 1.25 6.63 -10.99
CA ALA A 99 2.66 6.42 -11.27
C ALA A 99 2.96 6.58 -12.77
N LYS A 100 2.17 5.95 -13.64
CA LYS A 100 2.28 6.10 -15.10
C LYS A 100 2.14 7.55 -15.56
N LEU A 101 1.16 8.29 -15.02
CA LEU A 101 0.99 9.71 -15.33
C LEU A 101 2.19 10.57 -14.88
N ASN A 102 2.77 10.29 -13.72
CA ASN A 102 3.95 11.02 -13.24
C ASN A 102 5.18 10.75 -14.11
N VAL A 103 5.38 9.49 -14.51
CA VAL A 103 6.43 9.12 -15.45
C VAL A 103 6.21 9.83 -16.78
N LYS A 104 5.01 9.78 -17.36
CA LYS A 104 4.69 10.55 -18.58
C LYS A 104 5.03 12.03 -18.45
N LYS A 105 4.65 12.69 -17.34
CA LYS A 105 4.97 14.10 -17.09
C LYS A 105 6.49 14.36 -17.04
N ARG A 106 7.26 13.46 -16.44
CA ARG A 106 8.73 13.57 -16.32
C ARG A 106 9.43 13.47 -17.68
N PHE A 107 8.85 12.71 -18.61
CA PHE A 107 9.40 12.48 -19.94
C PHE A 107 8.72 13.32 -21.04
N ALA A 108 7.72 14.14 -20.72
CA ALA A 108 7.03 15.00 -21.68
C ALA A 108 7.95 16.04 -22.36
N ALA A 109 9.06 16.41 -21.72
CA ALA A 109 10.03 17.38 -22.22
C ALA A 109 11.37 16.75 -22.67
N LYS A 110 11.48 15.42 -22.68
CA LYS A 110 12.71 14.69 -23.00
C LYS A 110 12.60 14.04 -24.38
N ASP A 111 13.77 13.75 -24.97
CA ASP A 111 13.86 12.85 -26.12
C ASP A 111 13.22 11.49 -25.83
N ARG A 112 12.94 10.76 -26.91
CA ARG A 112 12.33 9.42 -26.91
C ARG A 112 12.98 8.52 -25.85
N ILE A 113 12.16 8.05 -24.89
CA ILE A 113 12.59 7.09 -23.87
C ILE A 113 12.66 5.69 -24.51
N ILE A 114 13.60 4.85 -24.10
CA ILE A 114 13.59 3.44 -24.51
C ILE A 114 12.65 2.65 -23.60
N GLU A 115 12.05 1.57 -24.10
CA GLU A 115 11.04 0.80 -23.40
C GLU A 115 11.55 0.19 -22.10
N THR A 116 12.79 -0.32 -22.08
CA THR A 116 13.40 -0.83 -20.84
C THR A 116 13.50 0.24 -19.75
N GLU A 117 13.81 1.49 -20.12
CA GLU A 117 13.86 2.63 -19.20
C GLU A 117 12.46 3.05 -18.72
N LEU A 118 11.44 2.89 -19.56
CA LEU A 118 10.05 3.15 -19.19
C LEU A 118 9.62 2.20 -18.06
N TYR A 119 9.89 0.91 -18.21
CA TYR A 119 9.54 -0.10 -17.20
C TYR A 119 10.28 0.12 -15.89
N LEU A 120 11.58 0.43 -15.95
CA LEU A 120 12.34 0.85 -14.77
C LEU A 120 11.70 2.09 -14.12
N SER A 121 11.34 3.11 -14.90
CA SER A 121 10.77 4.35 -14.39
C SER A 121 9.43 4.11 -13.65
N TRP A 122 8.61 3.15 -14.10
CA TRP A 122 7.39 2.75 -13.38
C TRP A 122 7.70 2.10 -12.04
N LEU A 123 8.68 1.19 -11.99
CA LEU A 123 9.11 0.55 -10.74
C LEU A 123 9.65 1.58 -9.73
N GLU A 124 10.49 2.50 -10.20
CA GLU A 124 11.08 3.58 -9.39
C GLU A 124 10.01 4.56 -8.87
N GLU A 125 9.02 4.91 -9.71
CA GLU A 125 7.94 5.79 -9.29
C GLU A 125 7.10 5.20 -8.15
N LEU A 126 7.08 3.87 -8.02
CA LEU A 126 6.38 3.14 -6.95
C LEU A 126 7.29 2.80 -5.75
N ASP A 127 8.58 3.14 -5.76
CA ASP A 127 9.51 2.84 -4.66
C ASP A 127 9.07 3.47 -3.32
N PHE A 128 8.36 4.60 -3.37
CA PHE A 128 7.80 5.20 -2.15
C PHE A 128 6.78 4.29 -1.47
N ALA A 129 6.01 3.51 -2.24
CA ALA A 129 5.02 2.59 -1.71
C ALA A 129 5.72 1.41 -1.02
N VAL A 130 6.75 0.86 -1.65
CA VAL A 130 7.58 -0.22 -1.06
C VAL A 130 8.23 0.25 0.23
N THR A 131 8.87 1.42 0.20
CA THR A 131 9.50 2.01 1.40
C THR A 131 8.48 2.28 2.51
N GLY A 132 7.30 2.80 2.16
CA GLY A 132 6.22 3.02 3.12
C GLY A 132 5.75 1.72 3.78
N ILE A 133 5.60 0.65 3.00
CA ILE A 133 5.23 -0.68 3.50
C ILE A 133 6.34 -1.31 4.35
N GLU A 134 7.59 -1.16 3.94
CA GLU A 134 8.75 -1.60 4.71
C GLU A 134 8.79 -0.93 6.10
N ASN A 135 8.57 0.39 6.15
CA ASN A 135 8.48 1.12 7.42
C ASN A 135 7.31 0.64 8.28
N LEU A 136 6.14 0.40 7.69
CA LEU A 136 4.97 -0.15 8.38
C LEU A 136 5.24 -1.52 8.99
N LEU A 137 5.90 -2.42 8.26
CA LEU A 137 6.24 -3.77 8.72
C LEU A 137 7.26 -3.76 9.87
N ASN A 138 8.08 -2.71 9.95
CA ASN A 138 9.09 -2.51 10.99
C ASN A 138 8.60 -1.66 12.18
N ALA A 139 7.44 -1.02 12.07
CA ALA A 139 6.89 -0.17 13.11
C ALA A 139 6.56 -0.94 14.40
N LYS A 140 6.89 -0.32 15.53
CA LYS A 140 6.71 -0.87 16.89
C LYS A 140 5.56 -0.17 17.61
N ILE A 141 4.90 -0.90 18.50
CA ILE A 141 3.93 -0.32 19.43
C ILE A 141 4.70 0.60 20.38
N PRO A 142 4.32 1.89 20.51
CA PRO A 142 4.97 2.83 21.41
C PRO A 142 5.12 2.27 22.83
N GLY A 143 6.30 2.45 23.43
CA GLY A 143 6.60 1.94 24.76
C GLY A 143 6.89 0.43 24.83
N THR A 144 6.92 -0.29 23.70
CA THR A 144 7.21 -1.73 23.68
C THR A 144 8.24 -2.11 22.62
N ARG A 145 8.79 -3.33 22.73
CA ARG A 145 9.61 -3.96 21.68
C ARG A 145 8.76 -4.68 20.62
N GLN A 146 7.44 -4.75 20.79
CA GLN A 146 6.55 -5.52 19.92
C GLN A 146 6.21 -4.74 18.64
N ARG A 147 6.13 -5.46 17.51
CA ARG A 147 5.71 -4.89 16.22
C ARG A 147 4.19 -4.76 16.12
N LEU A 148 3.71 -3.72 15.42
CA LEU A 148 2.29 -3.52 15.14
C LEU A 148 1.67 -4.73 14.43
N LYS A 149 0.59 -5.29 14.99
CA LYS A 149 -0.12 -6.47 14.46
C LYS A 149 -1.26 -6.08 13.51
N GLY A 150 -1.74 -7.04 12.72
CA GLY A 150 -2.92 -6.92 11.87
C GLY A 150 -2.67 -6.16 10.57
N LEU A 151 -1.43 -6.18 10.07
CA LEU A 151 -1.04 -5.49 8.84
C LEU A 151 -0.64 -6.46 7.72
N GLY A 152 -0.48 -7.76 8.01
CA GLY A 152 0.01 -8.75 7.06
C GLY A 152 -0.87 -8.87 5.82
N TYR A 153 -2.20 -8.92 5.99
CA TYR A 153 -3.13 -9.02 4.85
C TYR A 153 -3.05 -7.80 3.93
N VAL A 154 -3.14 -6.59 4.49
CA VAL A 154 -3.16 -5.37 3.68
C VAL A 154 -1.81 -5.10 3.02
N THR A 155 -0.70 -5.26 3.75
CA THR A 155 0.65 -5.00 3.19
C THR A 155 1.02 -6.00 2.10
N PHE A 156 0.78 -7.30 2.33
CA PHE A 156 1.00 -8.32 1.29
C PHE A 156 0.05 -8.12 0.10
N GLY A 157 -1.22 -7.80 0.36
CA GLY A 157 -2.22 -7.54 -0.67
C GLY A 157 -1.83 -6.37 -1.57
N ILE A 158 -1.38 -5.25 -1.00
CA ILE A 158 -0.93 -4.08 -1.76
C ILE A 158 0.28 -4.46 -2.63
N LEU A 159 1.32 -5.07 -2.05
CA LEU A 159 2.53 -5.44 -2.79
C LEU A 159 2.23 -6.45 -3.91
N TYR A 160 1.41 -7.46 -3.63
CA TYR A 160 0.98 -8.43 -4.62
C TYR A 160 0.30 -7.73 -5.81
N HIS A 161 -0.66 -6.86 -5.54
CA HIS A 161 -1.41 -6.17 -6.61
C HIS A 161 -0.59 -5.10 -7.33
N ILE A 162 0.43 -4.51 -6.69
CA ILE A 162 1.37 -3.62 -7.37
C ILE A 162 2.16 -4.40 -8.42
N ILE A 163 2.73 -5.55 -8.04
CA ILE A 163 3.50 -6.40 -8.97
C ILE A 163 2.60 -6.97 -10.06
N ASP A 164 1.45 -7.54 -9.69
CA ASP A 164 0.48 -8.11 -10.63
C ASP A 164 0.01 -7.07 -11.65
N GLY A 165 -0.30 -5.85 -11.19
CA GLY A 165 -0.68 -4.75 -12.06
C GLY A 165 0.48 -4.20 -12.89
N PHE A 166 1.71 -4.16 -12.36
CA PHE A 166 2.90 -3.80 -13.15
C PHE A 166 3.11 -4.79 -14.30
N ILE A 167 3.07 -6.10 -14.04
CA ILE A 167 3.23 -7.12 -15.09
C ILE A 167 2.11 -6.99 -16.12
N SER A 168 0.87 -6.79 -15.67
CA SER A 168 -0.26 -6.57 -16.58
C SER A 168 -0.07 -5.32 -17.43
N ASP A 169 0.43 -4.22 -16.86
CA ASP A 169 0.71 -2.99 -17.60
C ASP A 169 1.80 -3.16 -18.66
N VAL A 170 2.85 -3.94 -18.37
CA VAL A 170 3.89 -4.31 -19.34
C VAL A 170 3.29 -5.15 -20.48
N ASP A 171 2.49 -6.15 -20.15
CA ASP A 171 1.81 -7.02 -21.12
C ASP A 171 0.89 -6.22 -22.06
N HIS A 172 0.03 -5.36 -21.49
CA HIS A 172 -0.83 -4.47 -22.27
C HIS A 172 -0.04 -3.46 -23.12
N HIS A 173 1.11 -2.99 -22.63
CA HIS A 173 1.97 -2.10 -23.41
C HIS A 173 2.54 -2.82 -24.63
N HIS A 174 3.00 -4.06 -24.49
CA HIS A 174 3.47 -4.88 -25.62
C HIS A 174 2.36 -5.19 -26.63
N ASP A 175 1.17 -5.62 -26.17
CA ASP A 175 0.04 -5.96 -27.05
C ASP A 175 -0.52 -4.75 -27.80
N GLY A 176 -0.58 -3.60 -27.12
CA GLY A 176 -1.14 -2.34 -27.64
C GLY A 176 -0.35 -1.69 -28.77
N TRP A 177 0.83 -2.22 -29.10
CA TRP A 177 1.68 -1.68 -30.15
C TRP A 177 1.22 -1.99 -31.57
N SER A 178 0.51 -3.11 -31.74
CA SER A 178 -0.18 -3.44 -33.00
C SER A 178 -1.14 -2.33 -33.47
N SER A 179 -1.56 -1.45 -32.56
CA SER A 179 -2.56 -0.39 -32.78
C SER A 179 -1.98 1.04 -32.81
N ARG A 180 -0.65 1.22 -32.80
CA ARG A 180 0.02 2.56 -32.84
C ARG A 180 -0.30 3.41 -34.08
N GLY A 181 -1.01 2.87 -35.07
CA GLY A 181 -1.40 3.58 -36.29
C GLY A 181 -2.60 4.53 -36.15
N ALA A 182 -3.35 4.52 -35.03
CA ALA A 182 -4.62 5.26 -34.95
C ALA A 182 -4.65 6.38 -33.90
N GLU A 183 -4.10 6.23 -32.69
CA GLU A 183 -4.15 7.27 -31.65
C GLU A 183 -2.90 7.23 -30.76
N GLU A 184 -2.35 8.40 -30.41
CA GLU A 184 -1.32 8.53 -29.38
C GLU A 184 -1.82 7.86 -28.09
N HIS A 185 -1.12 6.84 -27.58
CA HIS A 185 -1.48 6.22 -26.30
C HIS A 185 -1.51 7.28 -25.19
N PRO A 186 -2.68 7.65 -24.63
CA PRO A 186 -2.84 8.89 -23.87
C PRO A 186 -2.12 8.87 -22.52
N ILE A 187 -1.60 7.73 -22.06
CA ILE A 187 -0.97 7.55 -20.76
C ILE A 187 0.54 7.26 -20.82
N TYR A 188 1.09 6.98 -22.00
CA TYR A 188 2.52 6.64 -22.16
C TYR A 188 3.30 7.79 -22.81
N PRO A 189 4.57 8.00 -22.44
CA PRO A 189 5.46 8.89 -23.19
C PRO A 189 5.79 8.29 -24.57
N VAL A 190 6.44 9.08 -25.44
CA VAL A 190 6.92 8.58 -26.73
C VAL A 190 8.08 7.61 -26.48
N THR A 191 7.85 6.35 -26.81
CA THR A 191 8.76 5.24 -26.46
C THR A 191 9.36 4.60 -27.71
N MET A 192 10.69 4.41 -27.70
CA MET A 192 11.42 3.54 -28.61
C MET A 192 11.17 2.10 -28.19
N THR A 193 10.89 1.27 -29.17
CA THR A 193 10.48 -0.10 -28.97
C THR A 193 11.66 -1.03 -28.74
N LEU A 194 11.51 -2.16 -28.02
CA LEU A 194 12.57 -3.17 -27.94
C LEU A 194 13.12 -3.60 -29.32
N VAL A 195 12.28 -3.65 -30.35
CA VAL A 195 12.69 -3.99 -31.73
C VAL A 195 13.52 -2.88 -32.37
N GLU A 196 13.22 -1.61 -32.09
CA GLU A 196 14.03 -0.47 -32.53
C GLU A 196 15.32 -0.38 -31.73
N GLU A 197 15.27 -0.62 -30.41
CA GLU A 197 16.44 -0.66 -29.52
C GLU A 197 17.44 -1.70 -30.00
N ALA A 198 17.00 -2.92 -30.29
CA ALA A 198 17.86 -4.00 -30.78
C ALA A 198 18.53 -3.69 -32.14
N LYS A 199 18.07 -2.66 -32.87
CA LYS A 199 18.64 -2.21 -34.15
C LYS A 199 19.50 -0.96 -34.03
N ASP A 200 19.50 -0.30 -32.87
CA ASP A 200 20.25 0.92 -32.60
C ASP A 200 21.28 0.67 -31.47
N PRO A 201 22.55 0.39 -31.83
CA PRO A 201 23.62 0.13 -30.87
C PRO A 201 23.91 1.29 -29.91
N SER A 202 23.44 2.51 -30.21
CA SER A 202 23.58 3.63 -29.27
C SER A 202 22.73 3.46 -28.00
N THR A 203 21.76 2.54 -28.04
CA THR A 203 20.85 2.25 -26.92
C THR A 203 21.35 1.13 -26.01
N ASP A 204 22.28 0.27 -26.46
CA ASP A 204 22.76 -0.91 -25.74
C ASP A 204 23.18 -0.60 -24.30
N SER A 205 24.04 0.41 -24.12
CA SER A 205 24.53 0.79 -22.78
C SER A 205 23.43 1.32 -21.85
N ARG A 206 22.39 1.94 -22.41
CA ARG A 206 21.23 2.44 -21.67
C ARG A 206 20.32 1.28 -21.28
N ALA A 207 20.04 0.38 -22.21
CA ALA A 207 19.26 -0.82 -21.99
C ALA A 207 19.90 -1.70 -20.91
N GLU A 208 21.17 -2.04 -21.03
CA GLU A 208 21.90 -2.83 -20.02
C GLU A 208 21.86 -2.20 -18.63
N LYS A 209 22.03 -0.87 -18.56
CA LYS A 209 21.94 -0.14 -17.30
C LYS A 209 20.52 -0.20 -16.73
N ALA A 210 19.51 0.01 -17.57
CA ALA A 210 18.10 -0.03 -17.17
C ALA A 210 17.70 -1.41 -16.65
N VAL A 211 18.11 -2.49 -17.34
CA VAL A 211 17.91 -3.88 -16.88
C VAL A 211 18.51 -4.07 -15.49
N ARG A 212 19.80 -3.79 -15.29
CA ARG A 212 20.44 -3.98 -13.97
C ARG A 212 19.74 -3.22 -12.84
N LEU A 213 19.26 -2.01 -13.10
CA LEU A 213 18.54 -1.21 -12.10
C LEU A 213 17.13 -1.77 -11.85
N ALA A 214 16.45 -2.27 -12.88
CA ALA A 214 15.13 -2.89 -12.75
C ALA A 214 15.23 -4.18 -11.93
N GLU A 215 16.26 -4.99 -12.15
CA GLU A 215 16.54 -6.19 -11.37
C GLU A 215 16.76 -5.86 -9.89
N GLN A 216 17.54 -4.80 -9.59
CA GLN A 216 17.74 -4.32 -8.22
C GLN A 216 16.43 -3.85 -7.58
N ALA A 217 15.61 -3.12 -8.34
CA ALA A 217 14.30 -2.67 -7.87
C ALA A 217 13.42 -3.89 -7.55
N LEU A 218 13.26 -4.83 -8.48
CA LEU A 218 12.47 -6.06 -8.28
C LEU A 218 12.98 -6.92 -7.12
N GLN A 219 14.29 -6.97 -6.90
CA GLN A 219 14.87 -7.64 -5.74
C GLN A 219 14.43 -6.98 -4.43
N ARG A 220 14.34 -5.63 -4.39
CA ARG A 220 13.81 -4.91 -3.23
C ARG A 220 12.33 -5.24 -3.00
N TYR A 221 11.52 -5.27 -4.06
CA TYR A 221 10.13 -5.71 -3.96
C TYR A 221 10.03 -7.13 -3.38
N ASP A 222 10.87 -8.07 -3.85
CA ASP A 222 10.90 -9.45 -3.33
C ASP A 222 11.18 -9.49 -1.83
N GLN A 223 12.19 -8.77 -1.36
CA GLN A 223 12.57 -8.75 0.06
C GLN A 223 11.44 -8.23 0.95
N VAL A 224 10.81 -7.12 0.57
CA VAL A 224 9.73 -6.52 1.35
C VAL A 224 8.46 -7.38 1.30
N MET A 225 8.14 -7.94 0.13
CA MET A 225 7.00 -8.84 -0.05
C MET A 225 7.16 -10.16 0.71
N GLU A 226 8.39 -10.69 0.81
CA GLU A 226 8.70 -11.87 1.61
C GLU A 226 8.45 -11.59 3.12
N VAL A 227 8.86 -10.42 3.62
CA VAL A 227 8.58 -10.00 5.00
C VAL A 227 7.08 -9.82 5.24
N ALA A 228 6.37 -9.19 4.31
CA ALA A 228 4.92 -9.03 4.36
C ALA A 228 4.20 -10.39 4.39
N LEU A 229 4.66 -11.34 3.58
CA LEU A 229 4.11 -12.70 3.52
C LEU A 229 4.36 -13.49 4.82
N ARG A 230 5.56 -13.40 5.40
CA ARG A 230 5.82 -13.99 6.73
C ARG A 230 4.89 -13.39 7.78
N ARG A 231 4.64 -12.08 7.71
CA ARG A 231 3.73 -11.39 8.63
C ARG A 231 2.30 -11.88 8.45
N LEU A 232 1.82 -11.95 7.21
CA LEU A 232 0.52 -12.51 6.86
C LEU A 232 0.35 -13.93 7.41
N LYS A 233 1.32 -14.82 7.17
CA LYS A 233 1.30 -16.20 7.69
C LYS A 233 1.25 -16.26 9.22
N ALA A 234 1.95 -15.38 9.91
CA ALA A 234 1.94 -15.32 11.37
C ALA A 234 0.59 -14.81 11.92
N GLU A 235 -0.11 -13.97 11.18
CA GLU A 235 -1.38 -13.36 11.59
C GLU A 235 -2.63 -14.16 11.15
N SER A 236 -2.55 -14.97 10.10
CA SER A 236 -3.69 -15.63 9.44
C SER A 236 -4.22 -16.92 10.11
N ARG A 237 -3.88 -17.16 11.39
CA ARG A 237 -4.15 -18.43 12.12
C ARG A 237 -3.72 -19.72 11.36
N ARG A 238 -2.95 -19.60 10.27
CA ARG A 238 -2.50 -20.70 9.40
C ARG A 238 -3.63 -21.61 8.92
N THR A 239 -4.73 -21.00 8.46
CA THR A 239 -5.88 -21.75 7.95
C THR A 239 -5.60 -22.34 6.55
N LEU A 240 -6.21 -23.49 6.25
CA LEU A 240 -6.19 -24.10 4.91
C LEU A 240 -6.69 -23.12 3.84
N LYS A 241 -7.73 -22.32 4.14
CA LYS A 241 -8.24 -21.28 3.23
C LYS A 241 -7.16 -20.27 2.85
N SER A 242 -6.37 -19.79 3.82
CA SER A 242 -5.28 -18.84 3.54
C SER A 242 -4.16 -19.50 2.73
N ALA A 243 -3.83 -20.76 3.01
CA ALA A 243 -2.84 -21.51 2.23
C ALA A 243 -3.27 -21.71 0.77
N ARG A 244 -4.55 -22.02 0.51
CA ARG A 244 -5.12 -22.12 -0.85
C ARG A 244 -5.08 -20.79 -1.60
N MET A 245 -5.47 -19.69 -0.95
CA MET A 245 -5.38 -18.35 -1.53
C MET A 245 -3.93 -18.01 -1.94
N ILE A 246 -2.96 -18.33 -1.07
CA ILE A 246 -1.54 -18.09 -1.37
C ILE A 246 -1.04 -19.01 -2.49
N ALA A 247 -1.45 -20.27 -2.53
CA ALA A 247 -1.11 -21.19 -3.60
C ALA A 247 -1.63 -20.71 -4.97
N TYR A 248 -2.87 -20.21 -5.03
CA TYR A 248 -3.43 -19.61 -6.23
C TYR A 248 -2.62 -18.39 -6.70
N LYS A 249 -2.32 -17.47 -5.76
CA LYS A 249 -1.50 -16.29 -6.03
C LYS A 249 -0.09 -16.64 -6.49
N GLU A 250 0.52 -17.70 -5.95
CA GLU A 250 1.85 -18.17 -6.37
C GLU A 250 1.83 -18.67 -7.81
N ARG A 251 0.82 -19.48 -8.18
CA ARG A 251 0.67 -20.00 -9.54
C ARG A 251 0.42 -18.88 -10.56
N ALA A 252 -0.41 -17.91 -10.20
CA ALA A 252 -0.65 -16.72 -11.05
C ALA A 252 0.65 -15.93 -11.24
N LEU A 253 1.32 -15.60 -10.14
CA LEU A 253 2.57 -14.83 -10.15
C LEU A 253 3.70 -15.54 -10.88
N ALA A 254 3.79 -16.87 -10.75
CA ALA A 254 4.79 -17.68 -11.44
C ALA A 254 4.72 -17.52 -12.96
N ARG A 255 3.51 -17.64 -13.53
CA ARG A 255 3.29 -17.47 -14.98
C ARG A 255 3.56 -16.03 -15.41
N ALA A 256 3.06 -15.06 -14.65
CA ALA A 256 3.25 -13.64 -14.93
C ALA A 256 4.74 -13.25 -14.92
N CYS A 257 5.53 -13.77 -13.97
CA CYS A 257 6.97 -13.51 -13.92
C CYS A 257 7.72 -14.12 -15.11
N CYS A 258 7.37 -15.33 -15.56
CA CYS A 258 7.98 -15.92 -16.76
C CYS A 258 7.76 -15.05 -17.98
N LEU A 259 6.51 -14.62 -18.21
CA LEU A 259 6.16 -13.74 -19.31
C LEU A 259 6.89 -12.38 -19.23
N LEU A 260 6.98 -11.80 -18.03
CA LEU A 260 7.72 -10.55 -17.81
C LEU A 260 9.20 -10.70 -18.19
N CYS A 261 9.87 -11.79 -17.77
CA CYS A 261 11.26 -12.05 -18.16
C CYS A 261 11.40 -12.12 -19.69
N GLU A 262 10.52 -12.86 -20.36
CA GLU A 262 10.51 -13.02 -21.83
C GLU A 262 10.28 -11.69 -22.55
N GLN A 263 9.38 -10.85 -22.04
CA GLN A 263 9.02 -9.57 -22.65
C GLN A 263 10.07 -8.49 -22.43
N THR A 264 10.76 -8.49 -21.29
CA THR A 264 11.63 -7.36 -20.87
C THR A 264 13.11 -7.67 -20.86
N GLY A 265 13.50 -8.95 -20.91
CA GLY A 265 14.87 -9.40 -20.68
C GLY A 265 15.32 -9.25 -19.22
N PHE A 266 14.43 -8.89 -18.29
CA PHE A 266 14.78 -8.76 -16.87
C PHE A 266 15.09 -10.11 -16.25
N CYS A 267 16.17 -10.14 -15.47
CA CYS A 267 16.58 -11.28 -14.68
C CYS A 267 16.81 -12.55 -15.51
N GLU A 268 17.26 -12.44 -16.77
CA GLU A 268 17.73 -13.59 -17.55
C GLU A 268 18.89 -14.27 -16.82
N ASP A 269 18.55 -15.33 -16.09
CA ASP A 269 19.53 -16.23 -15.54
C ASP A 269 20.23 -16.93 -16.70
N LYS A 270 21.56 -17.02 -16.67
CA LYS A 270 22.39 -17.70 -17.69
C LYS A 270 21.98 -19.16 -17.95
N GLY A 271 21.12 -19.73 -17.09
CA GLY A 271 20.52 -21.06 -17.25
C GLY A 271 19.18 -21.08 -18.00
N GLY A 272 18.64 -19.93 -18.44
CA GLY A 272 17.43 -19.84 -19.26
C GLY A 272 16.14 -20.26 -18.56
N THR A 273 16.08 -20.23 -17.22
CA THR A 273 14.93 -20.77 -16.49
C THR A 273 13.90 -19.73 -16.04
N GLY A 274 14.22 -18.43 -16.07
CA GLY A 274 13.26 -17.34 -15.82
C GLY A 274 12.67 -17.33 -14.40
N TYR A 275 13.28 -18.06 -13.45
CA TYR A 275 12.75 -18.25 -12.08
C TYR A 275 13.27 -17.23 -11.06
N SER A 276 14.03 -16.24 -11.50
CA SER A 276 14.75 -15.27 -10.68
C SER A 276 13.87 -14.15 -10.13
N ILE A 277 12.80 -13.74 -10.83
CA ILE A 277 11.88 -12.69 -10.36
C ILE A 277 11.06 -13.21 -9.17
N LEU A 278 11.10 -12.43 -8.07
CA LEU A 278 10.39 -12.68 -6.80
C LEU A 278 10.65 -14.07 -6.21
N GLN A 279 11.88 -14.56 -6.39
CA GLN A 279 12.27 -15.92 -6.03
C GLN A 279 12.02 -16.24 -4.54
N SER A 280 12.35 -15.31 -3.64
CA SER A 280 12.27 -15.52 -2.20
C SER A 280 10.82 -15.60 -1.74
N THR A 281 9.99 -14.66 -2.19
CA THR A 281 8.55 -14.62 -1.92
C THR A 281 7.88 -15.87 -2.47
N ARG A 282 8.10 -16.21 -3.74
CA ARG A 282 7.49 -17.40 -4.37
C ARG A 282 7.90 -18.69 -3.67
N ARG A 283 9.17 -18.84 -3.30
CA ARG A 283 9.64 -19.99 -2.49
C ARG A 283 8.88 -20.10 -1.17
N LEU A 284 8.68 -18.98 -0.47
CA LEU A 284 7.92 -18.97 0.78
C LEU A 284 6.44 -19.30 0.58
N MET A 285 5.83 -18.84 -0.52
CA MET A 285 4.45 -19.20 -0.90
C MET A 285 4.32 -20.71 -1.16
N ARG A 286 5.25 -21.30 -1.93
CA ARG A 286 5.30 -22.75 -2.18
C ARG A 286 5.51 -23.56 -0.90
N GLN A 287 6.37 -23.08 0.00
CA GLN A 287 6.56 -23.73 1.30
C GLN A 287 5.26 -23.73 2.11
N TRP A 288 4.57 -22.59 2.17
CA TRP A 288 3.30 -22.51 2.88
C TRP A 288 2.21 -23.41 2.25
N LYS A 289 2.16 -23.46 0.92
CA LYS A 289 1.33 -24.42 0.17
C LYS A 289 1.63 -25.87 0.58
N ALA A 290 2.90 -26.27 0.57
CA ALA A 290 3.35 -27.62 0.87
C ALA A 290 3.06 -28.05 2.33
N GLU A 291 3.15 -27.13 3.30
CA GLU A 291 2.79 -27.38 4.71
C GLU A 291 1.35 -27.86 4.90
N HIS A 292 0.47 -27.58 3.93
CA HIS A 292 -0.95 -27.97 3.97
C HIS A 292 -1.28 -29.11 3.00
N GLY A 293 -0.26 -29.74 2.40
CA GLY A 293 -0.46 -30.83 1.44
C GLY A 293 -1.16 -30.41 0.15
N ILE A 294 -1.19 -29.11 -0.18
CA ILE A 294 -1.87 -28.62 -1.37
C ILE A 294 -0.99 -28.95 -2.60
N THR A 295 -1.57 -29.60 -3.60
CA THR A 295 -0.86 -29.98 -4.84
C THR A 295 -1.18 -29.05 -6.01
N ASP A 296 -0.52 -29.20 -7.16
CA ASP A 296 -0.85 -28.42 -8.37
C ASP A 296 -2.14 -28.89 -9.07
N ASN A 297 -2.61 -30.09 -8.70
CA ASN A 297 -3.85 -30.72 -9.19
C ASN A 297 -5.07 -30.38 -8.33
N ASP A 298 -4.89 -29.68 -7.21
CA ASP A 298 -6.02 -29.28 -6.38
C ASP A 298 -6.81 -28.21 -7.12
N ASP A 299 -8.08 -28.50 -7.42
CA ASP A 299 -9.01 -27.50 -7.96
C ASP A 299 -9.18 -26.37 -6.93
N TYR A 300 -8.76 -25.17 -7.33
CA TYR A 300 -8.98 -23.97 -6.54
C TYR A 300 -10.44 -23.57 -6.76
N ASP A 301 -11.35 -23.98 -5.86
CA ASP A 301 -12.73 -23.47 -5.87
C ASP A 301 -12.70 -21.93 -5.79
N THR A 302 -12.88 -21.28 -6.95
CA THR A 302 -12.84 -19.82 -7.12
C THR A 302 -14.13 -19.13 -6.66
N GLN A 303 -15.02 -19.82 -5.95
CA GLN A 303 -16.36 -19.32 -5.65
C GLN A 303 -16.49 -18.61 -4.30
N ASP A 304 -15.44 -18.55 -3.47
CA ASP A 304 -15.57 -18.08 -2.09
C ASP A 304 -14.46 -17.09 -1.70
N ASP A 305 -14.27 -16.08 -2.56
CA ASP A 305 -13.17 -15.12 -2.50
C ASP A 305 -13.45 -13.96 -1.52
N CYS A 306 -12.77 -14.00 -0.37
CA CYS A 306 -12.63 -12.89 0.58
C CYS A 306 -11.63 -11.83 0.09
#